data_AF-A0A4W5KAY2-F1
#
_entry.id   AF-A0A4W5KAY2-F1
#
_cell.length_a   1.000
_cell.length_b   1.000
_cell.length_c   1.000
_cell.angle_alpha   90.00
_cell.angle_beta   90.00
_cell.angle_gamma   90.00
#
_symmetry.space_group_name_H-M   'P 1'
#
loop_
_entity.id
_entity.type
_entity.pdbx_description
1 polymer ?
#
loop_
_entity_poly.entity_id
_entity_poly.type
_entity_poly.pdbx_seq_one_letter_code
_entity_poly.pdbx_strand_id
1 'polypeptide(L)'
;MLHALHNDCPSLSLPPVDENGEESDEPPKVEVQEIKETDAFYSKKCKLFYKKETEFKEKGVGTLHLKTTSEGKTQLLVRADTNLGMLLTYETLS
;
A
#
# COMPACT_ATOMS: atom_id res chain seq x y z
N MET A 1 -28.35 -63.02 -16.16
CA MET A 1 -29.10 -61.84 -16.65
C MET A 1 -29.99 -61.38 -15.51
N LEU A 2 -29.46 -60.52 -14.66
CA LEU A 2 -29.69 -59.06 -14.64
C LEU A 2 -31.11 -58.70 -14.21
N HIS A 3 -31.22 -58.25 -12.96
CA HIS A 3 -32.01 -57.09 -12.57
C HIS A 3 -31.38 -56.48 -11.32
N ALA A 4 -30.92 -55.25 -11.45
CA ALA A 4 -30.75 -54.34 -10.33
C ALA A 4 -31.03 -52.93 -10.86
N LEU A 5 -32.17 -52.39 -10.45
CA LEU A 5 -32.48 -50.97 -10.51
C LEU A 5 -31.59 -50.25 -9.50
N HIS A 6 -30.91 -49.19 -9.94
CA HIS A 6 -30.56 -48.06 -9.09
C HIS A 6 -30.95 -46.80 -9.86
N ASN A 7 -31.87 -46.04 -9.27
CA ASN A 7 -32.12 -44.65 -9.58
C ASN A 7 -30.84 -43.84 -9.30
N ASP A 8 -30.49 -42.89 -10.16
CA ASP A 8 -30.08 -41.55 -9.71
C ASP A 8 -30.06 -40.52 -10.85
N CYS A 9 -30.59 -39.34 -10.51
CA CYS A 9 -30.48 -37.97 -11.07
C CYS A 9 -30.53 -37.70 -12.61
N PRO A 10 -31.43 -36.80 -13.07
CA PRO A 10 -31.42 -36.33 -14.46
C PRO A 10 -30.30 -35.32 -14.69
N SER A 11 -29.71 -35.44 -15.88
CA SER A 11 -28.67 -34.62 -16.49
C SER A 11 -28.87 -33.11 -16.37
N LEU A 12 -27.84 -32.41 -15.91
CA LEU A 12 -27.52 -31.05 -16.35
C LEU A 12 -26.15 -31.11 -17.03
N SER A 13 -26.16 -30.89 -18.33
CA SER A 13 -25.03 -30.89 -19.24
C SER A 13 -23.97 -29.86 -18.81
N LEU A 14 -22.76 -30.33 -18.51
CA LEU A 14 -21.55 -29.50 -18.47
C LEU A 14 -21.15 -29.15 -19.92
N PRO A 15 -20.88 -27.87 -20.26
CA PRO A 15 -20.15 -27.56 -21.49
C PRO A 15 -18.70 -28.08 -21.38
N PRO A 16 -18.05 -28.35 -22.53
CA PRO A 16 -16.82 -29.13 -22.59
C PRO A 16 -15.66 -28.48 -21.82
N VAL A 17 -14.84 -29.35 -21.23
CA VAL A 17 -13.51 -29.02 -20.73
C VAL A 17 -12.62 -28.69 -21.93
N ASP A 18 -12.28 -27.40 -22.09
CA ASP A 18 -11.17 -26.99 -22.94
C ASP A 18 -9.90 -26.98 -22.09
N GLU A 19 -9.00 -27.90 -22.43
CA GLU A 19 -7.63 -27.97 -21.95
C GLU A 19 -6.83 -26.79 -22.51
N ASN A 20 -6.72 -25.70 -21.74
CA ASN A 20 -5.61 -24.77 -21.86
C ASN A 20 -5.28 -24.18 -20.49
N GLY A 21 -4.27 -24.77 -19.85
CA GLY A 21 -3.71 -24.28 -18.61
C GLY A 21 -2.92 -23.00 -18.86
N GLU A 22 -3.49 -21.87 -18.46
CA GLU A 22 -2.74 -20.69 -18.07
C GLU A 22 -3.39 -20.16 -16.79
N GLU A 23 -2.90 -20.64 -15.65
CA GLU A 23 -3.03 -19.99 -14.36
C GLU A 23 -2.35 -18.62 -14.49
N SER A 24 -3.13 -17.61 -14.85
CA SER A 24 -2.67 -16.23 -14.87
C SER A 24 -2.47 -15.78 -13.43
N ASP A 25 -1.27 -16.04 -12.92
CA ASP A 25 -0.69 -15.43 -11.72
C ASP A 25 -0.36 -13.96 -12.04
N GLU A 26 -1.39 -13.18 -12.41
CA GLU A 26 -1.23 -11.74 -12.55
C GLU A 26 -1.05 -11.17 -11.14
N PRO A 27 0.14 -10.64 -10.79
CA PRO A 27 0.35 -10.08 -9.47
C PRO A 27 -0.70 -8.98 -9.27
N PRO A 28 -1.38 -8.95 -8.10
CA PRO A 28 -2.44 -7.99 -7.84
C PRO A 28 -1.89 -6.60 -8.18
N LYS A 29 -2.56 -5.94 -9.14
CA LYS A 29 -2.17 -4.63 -9.63
C LYS A 29 -2.07 -3.72 -8.43
N VAL A 30 -0.83 -3.41 -8.02
CA VAL A 30 -0.57 -2.55 -6.87
C VAL A 30 -1.20 -1.21 -7.18
N GLU A 31 -2.36 -0.96 -6.58
CA GLU A 31 -3.00 0.34 -6.60
C GLU A 31 -2.09 1.27 -5.82
N VAL A 32 -1.22 1.99 -6.54
CA VAL A 32 -0.40 3.06 -5.99
C VAL A 32 -1.35 4.18 -5.60
N GLN A 33 -1.93 4.08 -4.40
CA GLN A 33 -2.58 5.21 -3.78
C GLN A 33 -1.48 6.21 -3.43
N GLU A 34 -1.32 7.23 -4.27
CA GLU A 34 -0.55 8.42 -3.91
C GLU A 34 -1.11 8.93 -2.58
N ILE A 35 -0.33 8.77 -1.50
CA ILE A 35 -0.68 9.29 -0.18
C ILE A 35 -0.58 10.81 -0.26
N LYS A 36 -1.66 11.47 -0.67
CA LYS A 36 -1.81 12.93 -0.63
C LYS A 36 -2.25 13.32 0.76
N GLU A 37 -1.33 13.87 1.53
CA GLU A 37 -1.59 14.46 2.85
C GLU A 37 -2.33 15.81 2.67
N THR A 38 -3.61 15.78 2.27
CA THR A 38 -4.42 16.97 1.91
C THR A 38 -4.68 17.94 3.06
N ASP A 39 -4.48 17.51 4.30
CA ASP A 39 -4.72 18.35 5.50
C ASP A 39 -3.47 19.13 5.94
N ALA A 40 -2.37 19.02 5.19
CA ALA A 40 -1.15 19.75 5.49
C ALA A 40 -1.28 21.23 5.06
N PHE A 41 -1.17 22.14 6.03
CA PHE A 41 -1.15 23.58 5.75
C PHE A 41 0.18 24.06 5.16
N TYR A 42 1.24 23.25 5.29
CA TYR A 42 2.54 23.49 4.67
C TYR A 42 3.12 22.18 4.16
N SER A 43 3.66 22.21 2.94
CA SER A 43 4.36 21.08 2.34
C SER A 43 5.58 21.53 1.55
N LYS A 44 6.74 20.91 1.76
CA LYS A 44 7.99 21.27 1.06
C LYS A 44 8.93 20.07 0.94
N LYS A 45 9.55 19.90 -0.23
CA LYS A 45 10.65 18.93 -0.40
C LYS A 45 11.83 19.29 0.50
N CYS A 46 12.38 18.30 1.19
CA CYS A 46 13.49 18.44 2.13
C CYS A 46 14.41 17.22 2.10
N LYS A 47 15.66 17.42 2.52
CA LYS A 47 16.60 16.34 2.81
C LYS A 47 16.88 16.34 4.32
N LEU A 48 16.65 15.20 4.96
CA LEU A 48 16.85 15.01 6.39
C LEU A 48 18.29 14.55 6.67
N PHE A 49 18.89 15.13 7.70
CA PHE A 49 20.19 14.72 8.23
C PHE A 49 20.08 14.49 9.73
N TYR A 50 20.83 13.53 10.25
CA TYR A 50 21.01 13.34 11.69
C TYR A 50 22.49 13.51 12.04
N LYS A 51 22.77 14.09 13.21
CA LYS A 51 24.13 14.22 13.71
C LYS A 51 24.55 12.92 14.38
N LYS A 52 25.62 12.30 13.90
CA LYS A 52 26.29 11.18 14.56
C LYS A 52 27.69 11.63 14.95
N GLU A 53 27.95 11.68 16.26
CA GLU A 53 29.21 12.15 16.83
C GLU A 53 29.53 13.60 16.39
N THR A 54 30.34 13.74 15.34
CA THR A 54 30.81 15.02 14.79
C THR A 54 30.35 15.26 13.36
N GLU A 55 29.70 14.29 12.70
CA GLU A 55 29.30 14.37 11.29
C GLU A 55 27.77 14.32 11.14
N PHE A 56 27.25 15.00 10.11
CA PHE A 56 25.86 14.84 9.69
C PHE A 56 25.74 13.74 8.65
N LYS A 57 24.92 12.73 8.95
CA LYS A 57 24.59 11.65 8.03
C LYS A 57 23.21 11.85 7.45
N GLU A 58 23.08 11.55 6.16
CA GLU A 58 21.80 11.62 5.47
C GLU A 58 20.84 10.55 6.05
N LYS A 59 19.65 10.99 6.46
CA LYS A 59 18.56 10.12 6.89
C LYS A 59 17.67 9.72 5.71
N GLY A 60 17.46 10.66 4.78
CA GLY A 60 16.67 10.44 3.57
C GLY A 60 16.14 11.74 2.95
N VAL A 61 15.70 11.65 1.70
CA VAL A 61 15.02 12.73 0.96
C VAL A 61 13.52 12.48 0.99
N GLY A 62 12.75 13.53 1.22
CA GLY A 62 11.30 13.43 1.34
C GLY A 62 10.58 14.76 1.20
N THR A 63 9.28 14.72 1.43
CA THR A 63 8.43 15.91 1.55
C THR A 63 8.03 16.06 3.01
N LEU A 64 8.40 17.20 3.59
CA LEU A 64 7.92 17.66 4.88
C LEU A 64 6.48 18.14 4.71
N HIS A 65 5.61 17.71 5.61
CA HIS A 65 4.24 18.16 5.74
C HIS A 65 4.02 18.62 7.18
N LEU A 66 3.34 19.76 7.34
CA LEU A 66 2.90 20.26 8.64
C LEU A 66 1.37 20.27 8.70
N LYS A 67 0.81 19.63 9.73
CA LYS A 67 -0.63 19.56 9.99
C LYS A 67 -0.95 20.14 11.35
N THR A 68 -2.15 20.68 11.53
CA THR A 68 -2.64 21.04 12.87
C THR A 68 -3.40 19.85 13.44
N THR A 69 -3.07 19.43 14.65
CA THR A 69 -3.79 18.36 15.35
C THR A 69 -5.13 18.86 15.88
N SER A 70 -6.02 17.95 16.27
CA SER A 70 -7.28 18.29 16.95
C SER A 70 -7.08 19.07 18.26
N GLU A 71 -5.91 18.93 18.88
CA GLU A 71 -5.50 19.66 20.08
C GLU A 71 -4.92 21.05 19.77
N GLY A 72 -4.88 21.47 18.50
CA GLY A 72 -4.31 22.75 18.07
C GLY A 72 -2.77 22.76 18.00
N LYS A 73 -2.10 21.63 18.19
CA LYS A 73 -0.64 21.51 18.09
C LYS A 73 -0.22 21.33 16.63
N THR A 74 1.05 21.60 16.33
CA THR A 74 1.59 21.34 14.99
C THR A 74 2.20 19.95 14.94
N GLN A 75 1.69 19.10 14.06
CA GLN A 75 2.28 17.82 13.72
C GLN A 75 3.23 17.98 12.54
N LEU A 76 4.44 17.48 12.71
CA LEU A 76 5.47 17.38 11.69
C LEU A 76 5.52 15.94 11.19
N LEU A 77 5.45 15.76 9.87
CA LEU A 77 5.60 14.46 9.24
C LEU A 77 6.42 14.57 7.95
N VAL A 78 7.32 13.62 7.72
CA VAL A 78 8.16 13.59 6.51
C VAL A 78 7.94 12.27 5.77
N ARG A 79 7.45 12.35 4.54
CA ARG A 79 7.24 11.21 3.63
C ARG A 79 8.44 11.07 2.71
N ALA A 80 9.01 9.88 2.60
CA ALA A 80 10.11 9.60 1.66
C ALA A 80 9.68 9.90 0.22
N ASP A 81 10.59 10.43 -0.59
CA ASP A 81 10.37 10.70 -2.03
C ASP A 81 10.52 9.38 -2.83
N THR A 82 9.68 8.40 -2.50
CA THR A 82 9.60 7.09 -3.14
C THR A 82 8.15 6.72 -3.42
N ASN A 83 7.89 5.79 -4.34
CA ASN A 83 6.53 5.40 -4.75
C ASN A 83 5.64 4.90 -3.58
N LEU A 84 6.26 4.41 -2.50
CA LEU A 84 5.53 3.92 -1.33
C LEU A 84 5.31 5.02 -0.27
N GLY A 85 6.03 6.15 -0.34
CA GLY A 85 5.86 7.25 0.60
C GLY A 85 6.10 6.85 2.06
N MET A 86 7.13 6.04 2.35
CA MET A 86 7.43 5.59 3.71
C MET A 86 7.65 6.78 4.66
N LEU A 87 7.14 6.69 5.87
CA LEU A 87 7.27 7.75 6.87
C LEU A 87 8.70 7.75 7.45
N LEU A 88 9.46 8.83 7.21
CA LEU A 88 10.83 9.00 7.68
C LEU A 88 10.92 9.56 9.11
N THR A 89 9.99 10.45 9.46
CA THR A 89 9.89 11.09 10.77
C THR A 89 8.44 11.48 11.02
N TYR A 90 8.01 11.35 12.27
CA TYR A 90 6.77 11.91 12.80
C TYR A 90 7.04 12.49 14.18
N GLU A 91 6.55 13.70 14.43
CA GLU A 91 6.69 14.36 15.73
C GLU A 91 5.55 15.36 15.92
N THR A 92 5.07 15.51 17.16
CA THR A 92 4.14 16.58 17.51
C THR A 92 4.92 17.66 18.23
N LEU A 93 4.91 18.87 17.69
CA LEU A 93 5.52 20.04 18.30
C LEU A 93 4.61 20.50 19.45
N SER A 94 5.19 20.60 20.65
CA SER A 94 4.50 21.00 21.88
C SER A 94 4.53 22.51 22.10
#